data_AF-A0A849WHB9-F1
#
_entry.id   AF-A0A849WHB9-F1
#
_cell.length_a   1.000
_cell.length_b   1.000
_cell.length_c   1.000
_cell.angle_alpha   90.00
_cell.angle_beta   90.00
_cell.angle_gamma   90.00
#
_symmetry.space_group_name_H-M   'P 1'
#
loop_
_entity.id
_entity.type
_entity.pdbx_description
1 polymer ?
#
loop_
_entity_poly.entity_id
_entity_poly.type
_entity_poly.pdbx_seq_one_letter_code
_entity_poly.pdbx_strand_id
1 'polypeptide(L)'
;MRIYILLFLYILCSCIALSQQEELDAIIKSGLVTTLEKLQAQHYPMIEISSENAAFFFDKAFTMMNDNNDFSKLQKIISDDPFSNETQKDLLEYIEKNKLPLEEIYKGTQKNFCRFKINFTFGYSTVLPPFIKMMKSLVLLQSKAILHIAKKEKQEAIDATVAMLKLARFHYEIPCLISPMIAIRMQSTALSTMEILIGRLSLDQKDISVLKVALEDLEKVQSLEKSFTGEMCMGIEIFERLLAGKSAPEISMGKAGLWWYRITGGFGKEYRKYLTIMHDVIKLTKLPLKKRVSELPKLEASLQEISSSSYHICSMLIPALNATVKTELEAILKSKAALLSLAVESYRIENASLPEKLQDIIPKYLTEIPQDPYSGNDFAYQKEENGYRIYSFGPDKQDNHGKSKQEAAYKQSNWDIPFAVKK
;
A
#
# COMPACT_ATOMS: atom_id res chain seq x y z
N MET A 1 -37.90 -27.42 33.01
CA MET A 1 -36.46 -27.07 32.84
C MET A 1 -36.01 -27.06 31.38
N ARG A 2 -36.20 -28.13 30.59
CA ARG A 2 -35.77 -28.20 29.17
C ARG A 2 -36.40 -27.14 28.24
N ILE A 3 -37.69 -26.81 28.40
CA ILE A 3 -38.38 -25.80 27.59
C ILE A 3 -37.80 -24.39 27.83
N TYR A 4 -37.50 -24.04 29.07
CA TYR A 4 -36.90 -22.74 29.41
C TYR A 4 -35.49 -22.58 28.85
N ILE A 5 -34.70 -23.66 28.81
CA ILE A 5 -33.35 -23.66 28.21
C ILE A 5 -33.44 -23.47 26.68
N LEU A 6 -34.38 -24.16 26.01
CA LEU A 6 -34.59 -24.01 24.58
C LEU A 6 -35.10 -22.61 24.21
N LEU A 7 -36.02 -22.05 25.01
CA LEU A 7 -36.52 -20.69 24.83
C LEU A 7 -35.40 -19.65 25.03
N PHE A 8 -34.57 -19.82 26.06
CA PHE A 8 -33.42 -18.95 26.32
C PHE A 8 -32.40 -18.98 25.17
N LEU A 9 -32.05 -20.17 24.68
CA LEU A 9 -31.15 -20.33 23.52
C LEU A 9 -31.74 -19.71 22.25
N TYR A 10 -33.05 -19.86 22.02
CA TYR A 10 -33.74 -19.23 20.89
C TYR A 10 -33.69 -17.70 20.97
N ILE A 11 -34.04 -17.12 22.12
CA ILE A 11 -33.99 -15.67 22.35
C ILE A 11 -32.56 -15.15 22.17
N LEU A 12 -31.56 -15.83 22.73
CA LEU A 12 -30.15 -15.46 22.60
C LEU A 12 -29.70 -15.47 21.14
N CYS A 13 -30.02 -16.52 20.37
CA CYS A 13 -29.72 -16.61 18.96
C CYS A 13 -30.42 -15.52 18.13
N SER A 14 -31.69 -15.24 18.41
CA SER A 14 -32.45 -14.17 17.74
C SER A 14 -31.88 -12.78 18.02
N CYS A 15 -31.50 -12.48 19.27
CA CYS A 15 -30.86 -11.21 19.63
C CYS A 15 -29.50 -11.04 18.94
N ILE A 16 -28.71 -12.11 18.84
CA ILE A 16 -27.41 -12.07 18.16
C ILE A 16 -27.59 -11.84 16.66
N ALA A 17 -28.52 -12.56 16.02
CA ALA A 17 -28.85 -12.37 14.60
C ALA A 17 -29.33 -10.94 14.30
N LEU A 18 -30.18 -10.38 15.16
CA LEU A 18 -30.62 -8.99 15.05
C LEU A 18 -29.44 -8.03 15.12
N SER A 19 -28.52 -8.22 16.07
CA SER A 19 -27.37 -7.34 16.24
C SER A 19 -26.34 -7.42 15.09
N GLN A 20 -26.28 -8.55 14.37
CA GLN A 20 -25.47 -8.65 13.15
C GLN A 20 -26.10 -7.87 12.01
N GLN A 21 -27.42 -8.01 11.85
CA GLN A 21 -28.16 -7.30 10.84
C GLN A 21 -28.06 -5.78 11.04
N GLU A 22 -28.15 -5.31 12.29
CA GLU A 22 -27.95 -3.90 12.63
C GLU A 22 -26.58 -3.36 12.17
N GLU A 23 -25.50 -4.13 12.39
CA GLU A 23 -24.16 -3.72 11.94
C GLU A 23 -24.03 -3.75 10.41
N LEU A 24 -24.59 -4.79 9.76
CA LEU A 24 -24.60 -4.88 8.29
C LEU A 24 -25.38 -3.73 7.66
N ASP A 25 -26.55 -3.38 8.22
CA ASP A 25 -27.36 -2.24 7.80
C ASP A 25 -26.62 -0.92 8.00
N ALA A 26 -25.86 -0.78 9.10
CA ALA A 26 -25.01 0.38 9.33
C ALA A 26 -23.90 0.52 8.28
N ILE A 27 -23.26 -0.59 7.88
CA ILE A 27 -22.25 -0.64 6.81
C ILE A 27 -22.88 -0.21 5.49
N ILE A 28 -24.03 -0.78 5.13
CA ILE A 28 -24.75 -0.43 3.89
C ILE A 28 -25.15 1.05 3.89
N LYS A 29 -25.64 1.57 5.03
CA LYS A 29 -26.01 2.98 5.20
C LYS A 29 -24.81 3.93 5.06
N SER A 30 -23.59 3.48 5.37
CA SER A 30 -22.36 4.25 5.10
C SER A 30 -21.95 4.27 3.61
N GLY A 31 -22.68 3.56 2.75
CA GLY A 31 -22.42 3.48 1.31
C GLY A 31 -21.40 2.41 0.90
N LEU A 32 -21.04 1.49 1.81
CA LEU A 32 -20.13 0.41 1.51
C LEU A 32 -20.87 -0.78 0.87
N VAL A 33 -20.21 -1.45 -0.07
CA VAL A 33 -20.68 -2.72 -0.61
C VAL A 33 -20.38 -3.86 0.38
N THR A 34 -21.26 -4.87 0.38
CA THR A 34 -21.18 -5.99 1.33
C THR A 34 -21.21 -7.37 0.66
N THR A 35 -21.36 -7.42 -0.67
CA THR A 35 -21.36 -8.68 -1.44
C THR A 35 -20.30 -8.66 -2.54
N LEU A 36 -19.84 -9.84 -2.94
CA LEU A 36 -18.81 -9.99 -3.99
C LEU A 36 -19.32 -9.51 -5.36
N GLU A 37 -20.60 -9.68 -5.67
CA GLU A 37 -21.20 -9.22 -6.93
C GLU A 37 -21.22 -7.70 -6.99
N LYS A 38 -21.59 -7.04 -5.89
CA LYS A 38 -21.55 -5.57 -5.79
C LYS A 38 -20.11 -5.06 -5.83
N LEU A 39 -19.18 -5.74 -5.17
CA LEU A 39 -17.75 -5.43 -5.24
C LEU A 39 -17.24 -5.49 -6.69
N GLN A 40 -17.53 -6.58 -7.40
CA GLN A 40 -17.16 -6.74 -8.81
C GLN A 40 -17.80 -5.64 -9.66
N ALA A 41 -19.12 -5.42 -9.55
CA ALA A 41 -19.83 -4.48 -10.42
C ALA A 41 -19.43 -3.02 -10.18
N GLN A 42 -19.21 -2.61 -8.93
CA GLN A 42 -19.03 -1.21 -8.56
C GLN A 42 -17.56 -0.80 -8.43
N HIS A 43 -16.69 -1.67 -7.92
CA HIS A 43 -15.29 -1.32 -7.64
C HIS A 43 -14.28 -1.91 -8.63
N TYR A 44 -14.63 -3.01 -9.32
CA TYR A 44 -13.73 -3.67 -10.27
C TYR A 44 -14.48 -4.31 -11.44
N PRO A 45 -15.25 -3.57 -12.26
CA PRO A 45 -16.05 -4.17 -13.32
C PRO A 45 -15.17 -4.95 -14.31
N MET A 46 -15.68 -6.09 -14.77
CA MET A 46 -15.03 -6.87 -15.83
C MET A 46 -15.02 -6.06 -17.12
N ILE A 47 -13.86 -5.97 -17.76
CA ILE A 47 -13.70 -5.30 -19.03
C ILE A 47 -12.91 -6.19 -20.00
N GLU A 48 -13.06 -5.90 -21.29
CA GLU A 48 -12.19 -6.48 -22.30
C GLU A 48 -10.77 -5.91 -22.19
N ILE A 49 -9.77 -6.78 -22.29
CA ILE A 49 -8.37 -6.36 -22.31
C ILE A 49 -7.99 -6.01 -23.75
N SER A 50 -7.68 -4.74 -23.98
CA SER A 50 -7.23 -4.21 -25.27
C SER A 50 -5.91 -3.46 -25.12
N SER A 51 -5.35 -2.99 -26.24
CA SER A 51 -4.14 -2.16 -26.25
C SER A 51 -4.29 -0.81 -25.53
N GLU A 52 -5.48 -0.41 -25.08
CA GLU A 52 -5.66 0.79 -24.24
C GLU A 52 -5.53 0.51 -22.74
N ASN A 53 -5.54 -0.76 -22.34
CA ASN A 53 -5.38 -1.20 -20.96
C ASN A 53 -3.93 -1.63 -20.72
N ALA A 54 -3.27 -1.09 -19.69
CA ALA A 54 -1.90 -1.46 -19.34
C ALA A 54 -1.73 -2.98 -19.10
N ALA A 55 -2.77 -3.66 -18.58
CA ALA A 55 -2.76 -5.10 -18.33
C ALA A 55 -2.44 -5.92 -19.60
N PHE A 56 -2.82 -5.44 -20.78
CA PHE A 56 -2.49 -6.10 -22.05
C PHE A 56 -0.98 -6.25 -22.26
N PHE A 57 -0.22 -5.22 -21.92
CA PHE A 57 1.24 -5.23 -22.06
C PHE A 57 1.90 -5.98 -20.90
N PHE A 58 1.38 -5.83 -19.68
CA PHE A 58 1.89 -6.59 -18.54
C PHE A 58 1.71 -8.09 -18.70
N ASP A 59 0.53 -8.54 -19.16
CA ASP A 59 0.29 -9.96 -19.42
C ASP A 59 1.26 -10.52 -20.47
N LYS A 60 1.55 -9.75 -21.54
CA LYS A 60 2.59 -10.11 -22.52
C LYS A 60 3.98 -10.17 -21.91
N ALA A 61 4.36 -9.19 -21.10
CA ALA A 61 5.65 -9.21 -20.42
C ALA A 61 5.76 -10.43 -19.49
N PHE A 62 4.67 -10.77 -18.79
CA PHE A 62 4.64 -11.87 -17.83
C PHE A 62 4.78 -13.25 -18.50
N THR A 63 4.28 -13.46 -19.73
CA THR A 63 4.51 -14.72 -20.44
C THR A 63 5.97 -14.94 -20.82
N MET A 64 6.76 -13.87 -20.92
CA MET A 64 8.19 -13.90 -21.24
C MET A 64 9.09 -14.06 -20.00
N MET A 65 8.54 -13.93 -18.79
CA MET A 65 9.29 -14.00 -17.53
C MET A 65 9.15 -15.36 -16.84
N ASN A 66 10.24 -15.80 -16.22
CA ASN A 66 10.27 -16.97 -15.33
C ASN A 66 9.69 -16.65 -13.93
N ASP A 67 9.29 -17.68 -13.19
CA ASP A 67 8.66 -17.57 -11.86
C ASP A 67 9.65 -17.61 -10.68
N ASN A 68 10.96 -17.66 -10.91
CA ASN A 68 11.96 -17.73 -9.84
C ASN A 68 12.19 -16.37 -9.18
N ASN A 69 12.56 -16.35 -7.90
CA ASN A 69 12.87 -15.13 -7.15
C ASN A 69 14.31 -14.61 -7.40
N ASP A 70 14.70 -14.55 -8.67
CA ASP A 70 16.04 -14.12 -9.12
C ASP A 70 16.34 -12.63 -8.84
N PHE A 71 15.30 -11.82 -8.65
CA PHE A 71 15.40 -10.39 -8.39
C PHE A 71 15.81 -10.02 -6.96
N SER A 72 15.65 -10.93 -5.99
CA SER A 72 15.96 -10.66 -4.57
C SER A 72 17.43 -10.31 -4.33
N LYS A 73 18.35 -11.00 -5.00
CA LYS A 73 19.79 -10.69 -5.00
C LYS A 73 20.03 -9.26 -5.50
N LEU A 74 19.39 -8.89 -6.61
CA LEU A 74 19.54 -7.57 -7.23
C LEU A 74 19.05 -6.45 -6.31
N GLN A 75 17.91 -6.63 -5.65
CA GLN A 75 17.40 -5.66 -4.68
C GLN A 75 18.39 -5.41 -3.54
N LYS A 76 19.06 -6.47 -3.07
CA LYS A 76 20.07 -6.35 -2.01
C LYS A 76 21.30 -5.56 -2.48
N ILE A 77 21.90 -5.94 -3.62
CA ILE A 77 23.10 -5.24 -4.11
C ILE A 77 22.82 -3.77 -4.49
N ILE A 78 21.62 -3.45 -5.00
CA ILE A 78 21.19 -2.06 -5.24
C ILE A 78 21.11 -1.29 -3.91
N SER A 79 20.65 -1.93 -2.83
CA SER A 79 20.55 -1.30 -1.52
C SER A 79 21.93 -1.09 -0.86
N ASP A 80 22.86 -2.02 -1.07
CA ASP A 80 24.17 -2.02 -0.42
C ASP A 80 25.14 -1.05 -1.11
N ASP A 81 25.32 -1.16 -2.43
CA ASP A 81 26.16 -0.25 -3.23
C ASP A 81 25.67 -0.17 -4.69
N PRO A 82 24.70 0.72 -4.99
CA PRO A 82 24.05 0.78 -6.30
C PRO A 82 24.98 1.17 -7.46
N PHE A 83 26.16 1.74 -7.17
CA PHE A 83 27.06 2.31 -8.18
C PHE A 83 28.39 1.58 -8.31
N SER A 84 28.65 0.55 -7.48
CA SER A 84 29.79 -0.34 -7.69
C SER A 84 29.81 -0.94 -9.11
N ASN A 85 31.02 -1.16 -9.65
CA ASN A 85 31.19 -1.77 -10.97
C ASN A 85 30.54 -3.16 -11.06
N GLU A 86 30.59 -3.94 -9.98
CA GLU A 86 29.94 -5.25 -9.90
C GLU A 86 28.42 -5.12 -9.98
N THR A 87 27.82 -4.21 -9.20
CA THR A 87 26.37 -3.98 -9.26
C THR A 87 25.95 -3.52 -10.65
N GLN A 88 26.63 -2.53 -11.23
CA GLN A 88 26.29 -2.06 -12.59
C GLN A 88 26.37 -3.19 -13.64
N LYS A 89 27.35 -4.10 -13.52
CA LYS A 89 27.45 -5.27 -14.40
C LYS A 89 26.26 -6.22 -14.23
N ASP A 90 25.92 -6.58 -12.99
CA ASP A 90 24.79 -7.47 -12.67
C ASP A 90 23.45 -6.86 -13.15
N LEU A 91 23.27 -5.55 -13.00
CA LEU A 91 22.08 -4.84 -13.48
C LEU A 91 21.98 -4.85 -15.00
N LEU A 92 23.10 -4.63 -15.70
CA LEU A 92 23.13 -4.65 -17.16
C LEU A 92 22.81 -6.05 -17.70
N GLU A 93 23.44 -7.09 -17.15
CA GLU A 93 23.15 -8.48 -17.53
C GLU A 93 21.67 -8.83 -17.32
N TYR A 94 21.09 -8.38 -16.21
CA TYR A 94 19.68 -8.61 -15.92
C TYR A 94 18.75 -7.91 -16.92
N ILE A 95 19.06 -6.67 -17.31
CA ILE A 95 18.29 -5.94 -18.32
C ILE A 95 18.39 -6.61 -19.68
N GLU A 96 19.60 -6.97 -20.13
CA GLU A 96 19.80 -7.59 -21.44
C GLU A 96 19.04 -8.92 -21.55
N LYS A 97 19.06 -9.73 -20.49
CA LYS A 97 18.32 -11.00 -20.43
C LYS A 97 16.80 -10.82 -20.48
N ASN A 98 16.30 -9.65 -20.08
CA ASN A 98 14.86 -9.35 -19.96
C ASN A 98 14.42 -8.16 -20.84
N LYS A 99 15.15 -7.87 -21.92
CA LYS A 99 14.91 -6.70 -22.78
C LYS A 99 13.49 -6.64 -23.33
N LEU A 100 13.00 -7.74 -23.90
CA LEU A 100 11.65 -7.82 -24.47
C LEU A 100 10.56 -7.62 -23.41
N PRO A 101 10.58 -8.31 -22.25
CA PRO A 101 9.63 -8.00 -21.17
C PRO A 101 9.71 -6.54 -20.70
N LEU A 102 10.89 -5.95 -20.61
CA LEU A 102 11.07 -4.54 -20.21
C LEU A 102 10.41 -3.57 -21.19
N GLU A 103 10.52 -3.81 -22.50
CA GLU A 103 9.85 -3.00 -23.52
C GLU A 103 8.32 -3.03 -23.37
N GLU A 104 7.73 -4.22 -23.13
CA GLU A 104 6.29 -4.34 -22.88
C GLU A 104 5.89 -3.69 -21.55
N ILE A 105 6.69 -3.82 -20.48
CA ILE A 105 6.46 -3.10 -19.22
C ILE A 105 6.37 -1.59 -19.47
N TYR A 106 7.29 -1.00 -20.25
CA TYR A 106 7.24 0.42 -20.57
C TYR A 106 5.99 0.83 -21.34
N LYS A 107 5.58 0.04 -22.35
CA LYS A 107 4.33 0.30 -23.07
C LYS A 107 3.13 0.28 -22.12
N GLY A 108 3.11 -0.65 -21.16
CA GLY A 108 2.11 -0.72 -20.10
C GLY A 108 2.11 0.51 -19.20
N THR A 109 3.28 0.95 -18.73
CA THR A 109 3.40 2.15 -17.87
C THR A 109 3.12 3.44 -18.64
N GLN A 110 3.06 3.46 -19.96
CA GLN A 110 2.60 4.64 -20.72
C GLN A 110 1.07 4.80 -20.69
N LYS A 111 0.29 3.74 -20.43
CA LYS A 111 -1.18 3.80 -20.41
C LYS A 111 -1.72 4.47 -19.15
N ASN A 112 -2.88 5.12 -19.22
CA ASN A 112 -3.43 5.85 -18.07
C ASN A 112 -4.26 4.99 -17.11
N PHE A 113 -4.58 3.77 -17.54
CA PHE A 113 -5.51 2.87 -16.89
C PHE A 113 -5.02 1.43 -16.98
N CYS A 114 -5.20 0.66 -15.90
CA CYS A 114 -4.83 -0.74 -15.79
C CYS A 114 -5.94 -1.52 -15.10
N ARG A 115 -6.41 -2.59 -15.73
CA ARG A 115 -7.39 -3.52 -15.14
C ARG A 115 -7.06 -4.94 -15.58
N PHE A 116 -6.54 -5.72 -14.64
CA PHE A 116 -6.31 -7.15 -14.87
C PHE A 116 -7.66 -7.88 -14.90
N LYS A 117 -7.71 -9.04 -15.57
CA LYS A 117 -8.92 -9.87 -15.61
C LYS A 117 -9.06 -10.65 -14.30
N ILE A 118 -9.66 -10.01 -13.30
CA ILE A 118 -9.85 -10.58 -11.96
C ILE A 118 -11.35 -10.74 -11.71
N ASN A 119 -11.77 -11.97 -11.40
CA ASN A 119 -13.14 -12.26 -10.98
C ASN A 119 -13.22 -12.41 -9.46
N PHE A 120 -13.68 -11.36 -8.78
CA PHE A 120 -13.89 -11.28 -7.34
C PHE A 120 -15.09 -12.08 -6.84
N THR A 121 -15.98 -12.56 -7.71
CA THR A 121 -17.09 -13.44 -7.29
C THR A 121 -16.62 -14.81 -6.78
N PHE A 122 -15.33 -15.12 -6.90
CA PHE A 122 -14.71 -16.32 -6.34
C PHE A 122 -14.12 -16.11 -4.92
N GLY A 123 -14.27 -14.92 -4.33
CA GLY A 123 -13.78 -14.62 -2.99
C GLY A 123 -12.27 -14.84 -2.85
N TYR A 124 -11.82 -15.52 -1.79
CA TYR A 124 -10.40 -15.86 -1.61
C TYR A 124 -9.85 -16.87 -2.63
N SER A 125 -10.71 -17.51 -3.44
CA SER A 125 -10.27 -18.36 -4.56
C SER A 125 -10.03 -17.58 -5.85
N THR A 126 -10.20 -16.25 -5.84
CA THR A 126 -9.90 -15.39 -6.98
C THR A 126 -8.44 -15.51 -7.41
N VAL A 127 -8.23 -15.70 -8.72
CA VAL A 127 -6.89 -15.70 -9.32
C VAL A 127 -6.41 -14.25 -9.45
N LEU A 128 -5.33 -13.93 -8.74
CA LEU A 128 -4.69 -12.62 -8.77
C LEU A 128 -3.56 -12.58 -9.81
N PRO A 129 -3.15 -11.37 -10.25
CA PRO A 129 -1.99 -11.22 -11.12
C PRO A 129 -0.70 -11.80 -10.50
N PRO A 130 0.27 -12.25 -11.31
CA PRO A 130 1.46 -12.93 -10.82
C PRO A 130 2.43 -11.96 -10.12
N PHE A 131 2.32 -11.88 -8.79
CA PHE A 131 3.06 -10.91 -7.98
C PHE A 131 4.59 -11.01 -8.08
N ILE A 132 5.14 -12.22 -8.26
CA ILE A 132 6.58 -12.39 -8.50
C ILE A 132 7.01 -11.65 -9.77
N LYS A 133 6.25 -11.78 -10.86
CA LYS A 133 6.56 -11.11 -12.15
C LYS A 133 6.36 -9.60 -12.06
N MET A 134 5.41 -9.15 -11.24
CA MET A 134 5.24 -7.72 -10.93
C MET A 134 6.44 -7.15 -10.16
N MET A 135 6.96 -7.89 -9.18
CA MET A 135 8.18 -7.48 -8.45
C MET A 135 9.41 -7.50 -9.35
N LYS A 136 9.53 -8.45 -10.30
CA LYS A 136 10.56 -8.41 -11.35
C LYS A 136 10.46 -7.17 -12.21
N SER A 137 9.23 -6.78 -12.59
CA SER A 137 9.00 -5.57 -13.39
C SER A 137 9.49 -4.32 -12.66
N LEU A 138 9.21 -4.21 -11.36
CA LEU A 138 9.74 -3.15 -10.51
C LEU A 138 11.28 -3.14 -10.52
N VAL A 139 11.91 -4.30 -10.31
CA VAL A 139 13.38 -4.40 -10.26
C VAL A 139 14.00 -4.10 -11.62
N LEU A 140 13.42 -4.52 -12.74
CA LEU A 140 13.89 -4.16 -14.07
C LEU A 140 13.90 -2.64 -14.30
N LEU A 141 12.81 -1.96 -13.91
CA LEU A 141 12.74 -0.50 -13.98
C LEU A 141 13.74 0.18 -13.05
N GLN A 142 13.90 -0.34 -11.83
CA GLN A 142 14.88 0.17 -10.87
C GLN A 142 16.31 0.01 -11.40
N SER A 143 16.67 -1.18 -11.91
CA SER A 143 17.96 -1.45 -12.53
C SER A 143 18.25 -0.47 -13.66
N LYS A 144 17.26 -0.22 -14.52
CA LYS A 144 17.38 0.76 -15.60
C LYS A 144 17.61 2.17 -15.07
N ALA A 145 16.82 2.61 -14.08
CA ALA A 145 16.98 3.92 -13.47
C ALA A 145 18.39 4.11 -12.89
N ILE A 146 18.88 3.16 -12.09
CA ILE A 146 20.20 3.23 -11.45
C ILE A 146 21.33 3.28 -12.49
N LEU A 147 21.27 2.47 -13.55
CA LEU A 147 22.27 2.50 -14.62
C LEU A 147 22.28 3.83 -15.38
N HIS A 148 21.11 4.39 -15.69
CA HIS A 148 21.03 5.69 -16.35
C HIS A 148 21.46 6.84 -15.43
N ILE A 149 21.19 6.77 -14.13
CA ILE A 149 21.74 7.72 -13.14
C ILE A 149 23.27 7.64 -13.13
N ALA A 150 23.86 6.44 -13.13
CA ALA A 150 25.30 6.25 -13.15
C ALA A 150 25.96 6.87 -14.40
N LYS A 151 25.28 6.79 -15.55
CA LYS A 151 25.71 7.35 -16.83
C LYS A 151 25.37 8.83 -17.02
N LYS A 152 24.67 9.45 -16.06
CA LYS A 152 24.11 10.81 -16.17
C LYS A 152 23.11 11.00 -17.32
N GLU A 153 22.43 9.92 -17.71
CA GLU A 153 21.38 9.89 -18.74
C GLU A 153 20.04 10.26 -18.08
N LYS A 154 19.77 11.58 -18.05
CA LYS A 154 18.72 12.18 -17.22
C LYS A 154 17.31 11.72 -17.57
N GLN A 155 16.94 11.77 -18.85
CA GLN A 155 15.57 11.51 -19.27
C GLN A 155 15.17 10.07 -18.99
N GLU A 156 16.06 9.13 -19.29
CA GLU A 156 15.83 7.69 -19.12
C GLU A 156 15.72 7.30 -17.64
N ALA A 157 16.47 7.95 -16.76
CA ALA A 157 16.36 7.78 -15.31
C ALA A 157 15.02 8.29 -14.76
N ILE A 158 14.55 9.45 -15.24
CA ILE A 158 13.26 10.02 -14.87
C ILE A 158 12.12 9.11 -15.36
N ASP A 159 12.16 8.71 -16.63
CA ASP A 159 11.11 7.87 -17.23
C ASP A 159 10.98 6.53 -16.49
N ALA A 160 12.10 5.91 -16.12
CA ALA A 160 12.12 4.69 -15.31
C ALA A 160 11.52 4.92 -13.91
N THR A 161 11.85 6.03 -13.27
CA THR A 161 11.34 6.39 -11.94
C THR A 161 9.83 6.64 -11.96
N VAL A 162 9.35 7.37 -12.96
CA VAL A 162 7.92 7.61 -13.20
C VAL A 162 7.19 6.29 -13.50
N ALA A 163 7.79 5.41 -14.29
CA ALA A 163 7.23 4.09 -14.59
C ALA A 163 7.03 3.25 -13.32
N MET A 164 7.95 3.31 -12.35
CA MET A 164 7.78 2.62 -11.06
C MET A 164 6.62 3.20 -10.22
N LEU A 165 6.48 4.53 -10.16
CA LEU A 165 5.33 5.18 -9.49
C LEU A 165 4.01 4.79 -10.15
N LYS A 166 4.00 4.68 -11.47
CA LYS A 166 2.82 4.28 -12.25
C LYS A 166 2.44 2.82 -12.02
N LEU A 167 3.42 1.92 -11.87
CA LEU A 167 3.16 0.55 -11.42
C LEU A 167 2.50 0.53 -10.04
N ALA A 168 3.01 1.29 -9.07
CA ALA A 168 2.40 1.38 -7.74
C ALA A 168 0.93 1.84 -7.82
N ARG A 169 0.67 2.90 -8.60
CA ARG A 169 -0.68 3.46 -8.83
C ARG A 169 -1.67 2.39 -9.29
N PHE A 170 -1.30 1.53 -10.23
CA PHE A 170 -2.19 0.49 -10.75
C PHE A 170 -2.57 -0.58 -9.72
N HIS A 171 -1.73 -0.82 -8.71
CA HIS A 171 -1.99 -1.83 -7.69
C HIS A 171 -2.91 -1.33 -6.57
N TYR A 172 -2.87 -0.03 -6.24
CA TYR A 172 -3.83 0.55 -5.30
C TYR A 172 -5.30 0.45 -5.79
N GLU A 173 -5.51 0.26 -7.08
CA GLU A 173 -6.85 0.15 -7.70
C GLU A 173 -7.50 -1.24 -7.59
N ILE A 174 -6.78 -2.26 -7.09
CA ILE A 174 -7.27 -3.63 -6.97
C ILE A 174 -7.86 -3.83 -5.56
N PRO A 175 -9.16 -4.22 -5.41
CA PRO A 175 -9.83 -4.37 -4.13
C PRO A 175 -9.45 -5.68 -3.42
N CYS A 176 -8.16 -5.86 -3.12
CA CYS A 176 -7.63 -6.99 -2.35
C CYS A 176 -6.36 -6.55 -1.63
N LEU A 177 -6.23 -6.85 -0.33
CA LEU A 177 -5.22 -6.25 0.55
C LEU A 177 -3.77 -6.49 0.12
N ILE A 178 -3.49 -7.67 -0.44
CA ILE A 178 -2.15 -7.99 -0.94
C ILE A 178 -1.69 -6.99 -2.02
N SER A 179 -2.62 -6.38 -2.77
CA SER A 179 -2.29 -5.46 -3.86
C SER A 179 -1.71 -4.12 -3.39
N PRO A 180 -2.35 -3.34 -2.49
CA PRO A 180 -1.72 -2.13 -1.94
C PRO A 180 -0.48 -2.45 -1.10
N MET A 181 -0.34 -3.63 -0.49
CA MET A 181 0.93 -4.03 0.15
C MET A 181 2.09 -4.06 -0.85
N ILE A 182 1.84 -4.59 -2.05
CA ILE A 182 2.80 -4.57 -3.16
C ILE A 182 3.00 -3.15 -3.69
N ALA A 183 1.93 -2.37 -3.79
CA ALA A 183 1.99 -0.97 -4.21
C ALA A 183 2.89 -0.13 -3.28
N ILE A 184 2.75 -0.30 -1.96
CA ILE A 184 3.59 0.35 -0.94
C ILE A 184 5.07 0.00 -1.16
N ARG A 185 5.38 -1.26 -1.47
CA ARG A 185 6.76 -1.66 -1.81
C ARG A 185 7.26 -1.00 -3.09
N MET A 186 6.44 -0.98 -4.16
CA MET A 186 6.78 -0.32 -5.42
C MET A 186 7.04 1.18 -5.24
N GLN A 187 6.16 1.85 -4.50
CA GLN A 187 6.29 3.25 -4.14
C GLN A 187 7.55 3.52 -3.32
N SER A 188 7.80 2.72 -2.28
CA SER A 188 9.01 2.83 -1.46
C SER A 188 10.28 2.73 -2.31
N THR A 189 10.34 1.75 -3.21
CA THR A 189 11.44 1.59 -4.17
C THR A 189 11.58 2.80 -5.10
N ALA A 190 10.47 3.28 -5.67
CA ALA A 190 10.48 4.43 -6.56
C ALA A 190 10.97 5.71 -5.86
N LEU A 191 10.49 5.97 -4.64
CA LEU A 191 10.91 7.12 -3.84
C LEU A 191 12.39 7.06 -3.47
N SER A 192 12.93 5.88 -3.14
CA SER A 192 14.37 5.77 -2.88
C SER A 192 15.24 5.86 -4.12
N THR A 193 14.75 5.44 -5.28
CA THR A 193 15.42 5.77 -6.55
C THR A 193 15.34 7.27 -6.85
N MET A 194 14.23 7.95 -6.50
CA MET A 194 14.08 9.39 -6.65
C MET A 194 15.05 10.18 -5.75
N GLU A 195 15.26 9.77 -4.49
CA GLU A 195 16.27 10.32 -3.58
C GLU A 195 17.66 10.35 -4.26
N ILE A 196 18.05 9.23 -4.87
CA ILE A 196 19.31 9.08 -5.59
C ILE A 196 19.35 9.93 -6.87
N LEU A 197 18.25 9.94 -7.63
CA LEU A 197 18.11 10.67 -8.89
C LEU A 197 18.28 12.17 -8.68
N ILE A 198 17.56 12.74 -7.70
CA ILE A 198 17.62 14.17 -7.36
C ILE A 198 19.01 14.55 -6.86
N GLY A 199 19.65 13.66 -6.09
CA GLY A 199 20.99 13.88 -5.57
C GLY A 199 22.07 13.94 -6.66
N ARG A 200 22.00 13.03 -7.64
CA ARG A 200 23.09 12.81 -8.60
C ARG A 200 22.94 13.52 -9.94
N LEU A 201 21.73 13.93 -10.32
CA LEU A 201 21.46 14.52 -11.63
C LEU A 201 21.11 16.00 -11.53
N SER A 202 21.50 16.76 -12.55
CA SER A 202 21.10 18.16 -12.70
C SER A 202 19.71 18.25 -13.33
N LEU A 203 18.69 18.39 -12.48
CA LEU A 203 17.29 18.55 -12.90
C LEU A 203 16.96 20.00 -13.24
N ASP A 204 16.06 20.18 -14.20
CA ASP A 204 15.42 21.46 -14.54
C ASP A 204 13.94 21.50 -14.10
N GLN A 205 13.27 22.63 -14.30
CA GLN A 205 11.87 22.80 -13.87
C GLN A 205 10.90 21.82 -14.56
N LYS A 206 11.20 21.40 -15.79
CA LYS A 206 10.35 20.44 -16.52
C LYS A 206 10.48 19.06 -15.89
N ASP A 207 11.69 18.64 -15.55
CA ASP A 207 11.95 17.37 -14.86
C ASP A 207 11.22 17.30 -13.51
N ILE A 208 11.31 18.38 -12.72
CA ILE A 208 10.62 18.48 -11.43
C ILE A 208 9.10 18.38 -11.61
N SER A 209 8.55 19.08 -12.60
CA SER A 209 7.13 19.01 -12.91
C SER A 209 6.68 17.60 -13.28
N VAL A 210 7.48 16.84 -14.03
CA VAL A 210 7.16 15.45 -14.41
C VAL A 210 7.10 14.53 -13.19
N LEU A 211 8.11 14.61 -12.32
CA LEU A 211 8.16 13.81 -11.08
C LEU A 211 7.02 14.18 -10.12
N LYS A 212 6.72 15.49 -10.00
CA LYS A 212 5.63 16.01 -9.16
C LYS A 212 4.28 15.48 -9.62
N VAL A 213 3.96 15.59 -10.91
CA VAL A 213 2.69 15.08 -11.47
C VAL A 213 2.55 13.57 -11.23
N ALA A 214 3.63 12.79 -11.42
CA ALA A 214 3.59 11.35 -11.17
C ALA A 214 3.32 10.99 -9.70
N LEU A 215 3.86 11.76 -8.76
CA LEU A 215 3.58 11.59 -7.33
C LEU A 215 2.17 12.04 -6.94
N GLU A 216 1.70 13.17 -7.44
CA GLU A 216 0.34 13.66 -7.19
C GLU A 216 -0.72 12.70 -7.75
N ASP A 217 -0.46 12.08 -8.91
CA ASP A 217 -1.34 11.04 -9.46
C ASP A 217 -1.36 9.76 -8.63
N LEU A 218 -0.25 9.42 -7.97
CA LEU A 218 -0.20 8.31 -7.02
C LEU A 218 -0.98 8.65 -5.73
N GLU A 219 -0.79 9.85 -5.16
CA GLU A 219 -1.49 10.29 -3.93
C GLU A 219 -3.02 10.21 -4.09
N LYS A 220 -3.56 10.48 -5.29
CA LYS A 220 -5.01 10.39 -5.57
C LYS A 220 -5.61 9.00 -5.35
N VAL A 221 -4.83 7.94 -5.50
CA VAL A 221 -5.31 6.55 -5.37
C VAL A 221 -4.74 5.85 -4.14
N GLN A 222 -3.83 6.49 -3.40
CA GLN A 222 -3.12 5.93 -2.25
C GLN A 222 -4.04 5.81 -1.03
N SER A 223 -4.97 4.84 -1.09
CA SER A 223 -5.94 4.55 -0.03
C SER A 223 -6.21 3.05 0.10
N LEU A 224 -6.23 2.57 1.33
CA LEU A 224 -6.63 1.20 1.70
C LEU A 224 -8.15 0.96 1.73
N GLU A 225 -8.99 1.99 1.54
CA GLU A 225 -10.45 1.86 1.59
C GLU A 225 -10.96 0.74 0.67
N LYS A 226 -10.54 0.79 -0.60
CA LYS A 226 -11.01 -0.14 -1.64
C LYS A 226 -10.58 -1.57 -1.34
N SER A 227 -9.34 -1.78 -0.90
CA SER A 227 -8.85 -3.11 -0.53
C SER A 227 -9.52 -3.65 0.72
N PHE A 228 -9.73 -2.84 1.76
CA PHE A 228 -10.42 -3.29 2.97
C PHE A 228 -11.91 -3.56 2.72
N THR A 229 -12.54 -2.81 1.83
CA THR A 229 -13.89 -3.13 1.36
C THR A 229 -13.92 -4.49 0.66
N GLY A 230 -12.91 -4.79 -0.16
CA GLY A 230 -12.74 -6.11 -0.78
C GLY A 230 -12.60 -7.25 0.23
N GLU A 231 -11.68 -7.11 1.19
CA GLU A 231 -11.50 -8.07 2.29
C GLU A 231 -12.79 -8.26 3.09
N MET A 232 -13.52 -7.18 3.37
CA MET A 232 -14.80 -7.22 4.09
C MET A 232 -15.84 -8.06 3.34
N CYS A 233 -16.00 -7.85 2.03
CA CYS A 233 -16.91 -8.65 1.21
C CYS A 233 -16.51 -10.13 1.18
N MET A 234 -15.21 -10.44 1.08
CA MET A 234 -14.71 -11.82 1.10
C MET A 234 -14.96 -12.51 2.44
N GLY A 235 -14.73 -11.83 3.56
CA GLY A 235 -15.03 -12.40 4.87
C GLY A 235 -16.53 -12.52 5.14
N ILE A 236 -17.35 -11.56 4.72
CA ILE A 236 -18.82 -11.68 4.77
C ILE A 236 -19.28 -12.94 4.05
N GLU A 237 -18.77 -13.19 2.84
CA GLU A 237 -19.12 -14.39 2.06
C GLU A 237 -18.77 -15.69 2.80
N ILE A 238 -17.62 -15.74 3.47
CA ILE A 238 -17.24 -16.89 4.31
C ILE A 238 -18.21 -17.08 5.46
N PHE A 239 -18.51 -16.01 6.20
CA PHE A 239 -19.46 -16.08 7.32
C PHE A 239 -20.84 -16.54 6.84
N GLU A 240 -21.34 -16.03 5.71
CA GLU A 240 -22.62 -16.42 5.12
C GLU A 240 -22.64 -17.89 4.68
N ARG A 241 -21.56 -18.39 4.07
CA ARG A 241 -21.41 -19.82 3.72
C ARG A 241 -21.47 -20.71 4.95
N LEU A 242 -20.74 -20.35 6.01
CA LEU A 242 -20.74 -21.09 7.26
C LEU A 242 -22.12 -21.03 7.95
N LEU A 243 -22.82 -19.89 7.88
CA LEU A 243 -24.20 -19.73 8.34
C LEU A 243 -25.19 -20.62 7.57
N ALA A 244 -24.97 -20.81 6.27
CA ALA A 244 -25.74 -21.75 5.44
C ALA A 244 -25.37 -23.23 5.68
N GLY A 245 -24.42 -23.52 6.58
CA GLY A 245 -23.98 -24.89 6.87
C GLY A 245 -23.03 -25.48 5.82
N LYS A 246 -22.49 -24.65 4.92
CA LYS A 246 -21.49 -25.04 3.93
C LYS A 246 -20.09 -24.97 4.55
N SER A 247 -19.13 -25.67 3.95
CA SER A 247 -17.72 -25.60 4.34
C SER A 247 -17.01 -24.39 3.71
N ALA A 248 -16.05 -23.83 4.43
CA ALA A 248 -15.10 -22.84 3.96
C ALA A 248 -13.67 -23.40 4.11
N PRO A 249 -12.95 -23.71 3.01
CA PRO A 249 -11.57 -24.18 3.06
C PRO A 249 -10.62 -23.26 3.83
N GLU A 250 -10.95 -21.97 3.89
CA GLU A 250 -10.21 -20.91 4.58
C GLU A 250 -10.26 -21.06 6.10
N ILE A 251 -11.26 -21.78 6.64
CA ILE A 251 -11.48 -21.95 8.07
C ILE A 251 -11.15 -23.39 8.48
N SER A 252 -10.17 -23.54 9.36
CA SER A 252 -9.71 -24.83 9.88
C SER A 252 -10.60 -25.38 11.01
N MET A 253 -11.92 -25.37 10.81
CA MET A 253 -12.90 -25.89 11.79
C MET A 253 -13.76 -26.99 11.18
N GLY A 254 -13.76 -28.17 11.80
CA GLY A 254 -14.61 -29.29 11.38
C GLY A 254 -16.09 -29.03 11.61
N LYS A 255 -16.96 -29.74 10.88
CA LYS A 255 -18.44 -29.56 10.92
C LYS A 255 -19.01 -29.63 12.35
N ALA A 256 -18.54 -30.56 13.17
CA ALA A 256 -18.99 -30.71 14.56
C ALA A 256 -18.59 -29.51 15.45
N GLY A 257 -17.36 -29.01 15.27
CA GLY A 257 -16.89 -27.81 15.96
C GLY A 257 -17.68 -26.56 15.58
N LEU A 258 -17.93 -26.38 14.27
CA LEU A 258 -18.74 -25.27 13.77
C LEU A 258 -20.19 -25.32 14.28
N TRP A 259 -20.79 -26.51 14.28
CA TRP A 259 -22.13 -26.70 14.84
C TRP A 259 -22.19 -26.33 16.32
N TRP A 260 -21.20 -26.79 17.11
CA TRP A 260 -21.09 -26.42 18.52
C TRP A 260 -20.95 -24.90 18.71
N TYR A 261 -20.07 -24.28 17.91
CA TYR A 261 -19.80 -22.85 17.96
C TYR A 261 -21.01 -21.96 17.63
N ARG A 262 -21.94 -22.48 16.80
CA ARG A 262 -23.21 -21.81 16.50
C ARG A 262 -24.20 -21.88 17.66
N ILE A 263 -24.34 -23.05 18.29
CA ILE A 263 -25.33 -23.26 19.37
C ILE A 263 -24.95 -22.50 20.64
N THR A 264 -23.65 -22.29 20.89
CA THR A 264 -23.18 -21.47 22.01
C THR A 264 -23.35 -19.96 21.78
N GLY A 265 -23.78 -19.54 20.57
CA GLY A 265 -23.84 -18.13 20.17
C GLY A 265 -22.48 -17.50 19.87
N GLY A 266 -21.38 -18.26 19.99
CA GLY A 266 -20.02 -17.78 19.73
C GLY A 266 -19.82 -17.30 18.29
N PHE A 267 -20.30 -18.10 17.33
CA PHE A 267 -20.25 -17.76 15.91
C PHE A 267 -20.84 -16.39 15.64
N GLY A 268 -21.99 -16.10 16.25
CA GLY A 268 -22.70 -14.89 15.92
C GLY A 268 -22.10 -13.63 16.53
N LYS A 269 -21.54 -13.74 17.73
CA LYS A 269 -20.72 -12.68 18.34
C LYS A 269 -19.48 -12.38 17.50
N GLU A 270 -18.85 -13.42 16.98
CA GLU A 270 -17.66 -13.30 16.15
C GLU A 270 -17.95 -12.61 14.81
N TYR A 271 -19.03 -12.98 14.13
CA TYR A 271 -19.42 -12.33 12.90
C TYR A 271 -19.71 -10.83 13.09
N ARG A 272 -20.41 -10.47 14.17
CA ARG A 272 -20.61 -9.05 14.53
C ARG A 272 -19.28 -8.33 14.77
N LYS A 273 -18.37 -8.94 15.54
CA LYS A 273 -17.04 -8.36 15.82
C LYS A 273 -16.24 -8.15 14.53
N TYR A 274 -16.29 -9.09 13.58
CA TYR A 274 -15.70 -8.96 12.25
C TYR A 274 -16.26 -7.73 11.52
N LEU A 275 -17.58 -7.62 11.42
CA LEU A 275 -18.25 -6.50 10.75
C LEU A 275 -17.86 -5.15 11.36
N THR A 276 -17.93 -5.03 12.69
CA THR A 276 -17.55 -3.80 13.39
C THR A 276 -16.11 -3.40 13.10
N ILE A 277 -15.16 -4.35 13.14
CA ILE A 277 -13.74 -4.03 12.92
C ILE A 277 -13.47 -3.64 11.47
N MET A 278 -14.06 -4.35 10.51
CA MET A 278 -13.90 -4.00 9.10
C MET A 278 -14.54 -2.64 8.80
N HIS A 279 -15.70 -2.35 9.39
CA HIS A 279 -16.34 -1.04 9.27
C HIS A 279 -15.47 0.08 9.86
N ASP A 280 -14.91 -0.13 11.06
CA ASP A 280 -14.09 0.86 11.75
C ASP A 280 -12.75 1.09 11.03
N VAL A 281 -12.08 0.04 10.54
CA VAL A 281 -10.82 0.21 9.79
C VAL A 281 -11.07 0.91 8.45
N ILE A 282 -12.18 0.64 7.76
CA ILE A 282 -12.54 1.35 6.52
C ILE A 282 -12.89 2.82 6.82
N LYS A 283 -13.57 3.13 7.93
CA LYS A 283 -13.79 4.52 8.34
C LYS A 283 -12.48 5.22 8.64
N LEU A 284 -11.55 4.53 9.31
CA LEU A 284 -10.24 5.08 9.65
C LEU A 284 -9.48 5.54 8.40
N THR A 285 -9.51 4.77 7.30
CA THR A 285 -8.78 5.15 6.07
C THR A 285 -9.28 6.46 5.44
N LYS A 286 -10.54 6.85 5.71
CA LYS A 286 -11.18 8.07 5.20
C LYS A 286 -10.91 9.32 6.04
N LEU A 287 -10.38 9.17 7.26
CA LEU A 287 -10.13 10.32 8.13
C LEU A 287 -8.91 11.12 7.67
N PRO A 288 -8.85 12.44 7.96
CA PRO A 288 -7.62 13.21 7.82
C PRO A 288 -6.45 12.55 8.58
N LEU A 289 -5.23 12.61 8.04
CA LEU A 289 -4.06 11.86 8.56
C LEU A 289 -3.82 12.05 10.07
N LYS A 290 -3.96 13.29 10.58
CA LYS A 290 -3.81 13.58 12.01
C LYS A 290 -4.81 12.79 12.87
N LYS A 291 -6.06 12.68 12.43
CA LYS A 291 -7.10 11.87 13.10
C LYS A 291 -6.80 10.37 12.95
N ARG A 292 -6.26 9.94 11.81
CA ARG A 292 -5.84 8.54 11.61
C ARG A 292 -4.80 8.11 12.64
N VAL A 293 -3.76 8.93 12.82
CA VAL A 293 -2.70 8.69 13.81
C VAL A 293 -3.24 8.67 15.24
N SER A 294 -4.15 9.58 15.61
CA SER A 294 -4.71 9.62 16.96
C SER A 294 -5.64 8.45 17.29
N GLU A 295 -6.34 7.89 16.29
CA GLU A 295 -7.29 6.79 16.45
C GLU A 295 -6.63 5.40 16.32
N LEU A 296 -5.39 5.34 15.81
CA LEU A 296 -4.67 4.08 15.60
C LEU A 296 -4.55 3.21 16.86
N PRO A 297 -4.27 3.73 18.08
CA PRO A 297 -4.22 2.91 19.30
C PRO A 297 -5.54 2.20 19.63
N LYS A 298 -6.69 2.77 19.25
CA LYS A 298 -8.00 2.13 19.47
C LYS A 298 -8.20 0.92 18.55
N LEU A 299 -7.76 1.04 17.30
CA LEU A 299 -7.72 -0.09 16.37
C LEU A 299 -6.79 -1.19 16.90
N GLU A 300 -5.61 -0.81 17.39
CA GLU A 300 -4.66 -1.76 17.97
C GLU A 300 -5.22 -2.53 19.15
N ALA A 301 -5.86 -1.84 20.10
CA ALA A 301 -6.53 -2.48 21.23
C ALA A 301 -7.62 -3.46 20.77
N SER A 302 -8.42 -3.07 19.76
CA SER A 302 -9.48 -3.92 19.20
C SER A 302 -8.93 -5.18 18.51
N LEU A 303 -7.78 -5.07 17.84
CA LEU A 303 -7.10 -6.21 17.20
C LEU A 303 -6.38 -7.11 18.21
N GLN A 304 -5.80 -6.53 19.26
CA GLN A 304 -5.21 -7.30 20.37
C GLN A 304 -6.26 -8.13 21.11
N GLU A 305 -7.47 -7.59 21.32
CA GLU A 305 -8.60 -8.33 21.91
C GLU A 305 -8.91 -9.60 21.09
N ILE A 306 -8.88 -9.53 19.76
CA ILE A 306 -9.08 -10.71 18.89
C ILE A 306 -8.01 -11.75 19.12
N SER A 307 -6.74 -11.32 19.13
CA SER A 307 -5.60 -12.22 19.28
C SER A 307 -5.52 -12.91 20.65
N SER A 308 -6.10 -12.29 21.68
CA SER A 308 -6.05 -12.77 23.08
C SER A 308 -7.31 -13.49 23.55
N SER A 309 -8.38 -13.50 22.75
CA SER A 309 -9.69 -14.07 23.11
C SER A 309 -10.08 -15.27 22.24
N SER A 310 -11.23 -15.91 22.53
CA SER A 310 -11.78 -17.06 21.79
C SER A 310 -12.40 -16.72 20.42
N TYR A 311 -11.87 -15.73 19.70
CA TYR A 311 -12.30 -15.35 18.35
C TYR A 311 -11.49 -16.15 17.30
N HIS A 312 -11.93 -17.37 17.01
CA HIS A 312 -11.24 -18.31 16.14
C HIS A 312 -11.36 -18.01 14.64
N ILE A 313 -12.51 -17.59 14.13
CA ILE A 313 -12.72 -17.28 12.71
C ILE A 313 -12.12 -15.90 12.38
N CYS A 314 -12.36 -14.90 13.21
CA CYS A 314 -11.82 -13.55 13.07
C CYS A 314 -10.29 -13.55 13.04
N SER A 315 -9.63 -14.35 13.88
CA SER A 315 -8.15 -14.45 13.85
C SER A 315 -7.60 -15.07 12.56
N MET A 316 -8.42 -15.82 11.80
CA MET A 316 -8.05 -16.37 10.49
C MET A 316 -8.37 -15.39 9.34
N LEU A 317 -9.43 -14.59 9.48
CA LEU A 317 -9.92 -13.71 8.41
C LEU A 317 -9.45 -12.26 8.52
N ILE A 318 -9.08 -11.81 9.72
CA ILE A 318 -8.58 -10.45 9.92
C ILE A 318 -7.10 -10.45 9.56
N PRO A 319 -6.73 -9.77 8.47
CA PRO A 319 -5.36 -9.76 8.01
C PRO A 319 -4.48 -8.93 8.95
N ALA A 320 -3.22 -8.70 8.58
CA ALA A 320 -2.31 -7.80 9.29
C ALA A 320 -2.72 -6.30 9.18
N LEU A 321 -4.01 -5.98 9.41
CA LEU A 321 -4.63 -4.65 9.25
C LEU A 321 -3.79 -3.56 9.90
N ASN A 322 -3.38 -3.73 11.15
CA ASN A 322 -2.59 -2.73 11.86
C ASN A 322 -1.25 -2.44 11.15
N ALA A 323 -0.53 -3.51 10.79
CA ALA A 323 0.76 -3.37 10.11
C ALA A 323 0.57 -2.67 8.76
N THR A 324 -0.46 -3.04 7.99
CA THR A 324 -0.72 -2.44 6.68
C THR A 324 -1.17 -0.98 6.78
N VAL A 325 -1.99 -0.61 7.76
CA VAL A 325 -2.35 0.80 8.00
C VAL A 325 -1.11 1.63 8.36
N LYS A 326 -0.22 1.10 9.21
CA LYS A 326 1.03 1.78 9.57
C LYS A 326 1.96 1.96 8.38
N THR A 327 2.17 0.91 7.57
CA THR A 327 3.04 1.00 6.39
C THR A 327 2.46 1.91 5.31
N GLU A 328 1.13 1.97 5.15
CA GLU A 328 0.49 2.95 4.27
C GLU A 328 0.71 4.38 4.77
N LEU A 329 0.50 4.65 6.07
CA LEU A 329 0.78 5.96 6.66
C LEU A 329 2.23 6.38 6.44
N GLU A 330 3.20 5.49 6.66
CA GLU A 330 4.61 5.73 6.36
C GLU A 330 4.84 6.07 4.88
N ALA A 331 4.20 5.32 3.98
CA ALA A 331 4.31 5.57 2.54
C ALA A 331 3.73 6.94 2.14
N ILE A 332 2.57 7.33 2.71
CA ILE A 332 1.94 8.65 2.48
C ILE A 332 2.90 9.76 2.93
N LEU A 333 3.47 9.64 4.13
CA LEU A 333 4.37 10.67 4.67
C LEU A 333 5.68 10.75 3.89
N LYS A 334 6.20 9.62 3.39
CA LYS A 334 7.36 9.64 2.50
C LYS A 334 7.05 10.31 1.16
N SER A 335 5.85 10.11 0.58
CA SER A 335 5.41 10.85 -0.63
C SER A 335 5.32 12.36 -0.38
N LYS A 336 4.79 12.77 0.77
CA LYS A 336 4.71 14.20 1.14
C LYS A 336 6.09 14.83 1.29
N ALA A 337 7.02 14.13 1.94
CA ALA A 337 8.41 14.56 2.04
C ALA A 337 9.08 14.65 0.66
N ALA A 338 8.78 13.73 -0.26
CA ALA A 338 9.27 13.78 -1.64
C ALA A 338 8.71 14.99 -2.43
N LEU A 339 7.41 15.30 -2.29
CA LEU A 339 6.81 16.50 -2.89
C LEU A 339 7.44 17.79 -2.36
N LEU A 340 7.70 17.86 -1.04
CA LEU A 340 8.43 18.96 -0.44
C LEU A 340 9.86 19.07 -0.98
N SER A 341 10.56 17.93 -1.17
CA SER A 341 11.88 17.90 -1.77
C SER A 341 11.88 18.42 -3.21
N LEU A 342 10.88 18.07 -4.02
CA LEU A 342 10.73 18.62 -5.37
C LEU A 342 10.51 20.15 -5.36
N ALA A 343 9.76 20.68 -4.39
CA ALA A 343 9.60 22.12 -4.21
C ALA A 343 10.90 22.80 -3.76
N VAL A 344 11.68 22.18 -2.87
CA VAL A 344 13.02 22.62 -2.47
C VAL A 344 13.98 22.65 -3.67
N GLU A 345 13.95 21.63 -4.54
CA GLU A 345 14.75 21.64 -5.76
C GLU A 345 14.31 22.70 -6.75
N SER A 346 13.00 22.96 -6.87
CA SER A 346 12.47 24.05 -7.70
C SER A 346 13.03 25.40 -7.23
N TYR A 347 13.02 25.64 -5.91
CA TYR A 347 13.66 26.81 -5.31
C TYR A 347 15.15 26.90 -5.64
N ARG A 348 15.88 25.79 -5.49
CA ARG A 348 17.32 25.76 -5.74
C ARG A 348 17.68 26.00 -7.19
N ILE A 349 16.89 25.49 -8.14
CA ILE A 349 17.12 25.71 -9.58
C ILE A 349 17.06 27.19 -9.91
N GLU A 350 16.15 27.95 -9.29
CA GLU A 350 16.02 29.38 -9.56
C GLU A 350 16.98 30.26 -8.76
N ASN A 351 17.26 29.91 -7.51
CA ASN A 351 18.06 30.74 -6.59
C ASN A 351 19.54 30.31 -6.50
N ALA A 352 19.92 29.21 -7.15
CA ALA A 352 21.24 28.59 -7.06
C ALA A 352 21.69 28.17 -5.64
N SER A 353 20.81 28.26 -4.64
CA SER A 353 21.05 27.84 -3.25
C SER A 353 19.86 27.06 -2.70
N LEU A 354 20.10 26.22 -1.69
CA LEU A 354 19.02 25.60 -0.92
C LEU A 354 18.29 26.70 -0.09
N PRO A 355 16.98 26.52 0.21
CA PRO A 355 16.28 27.39 1.14
C PRO A 355 16.87 27.26 2.55
N GLU A 356 16.75 28.30 3.37
CA GLU A 356 17.18 28.24 4.77
C GLU A 356 16.18 27.46 5.62
N LYS A 357 14.88 27.57 5.28
CA LYS A 357 13.77 26.87 5.92
C LYS A 357 12.67 26.55 4.90
N LEU A 358 11.78 25.60 5.23
CA LEU A 358 10.66 25.26 4.33
C LEU A 358 9.71 26.43 4.05
N GLN A 359 9.62 27.43 4.93
CA GLN A 359 8.75 28.58 4.67
C GLN A 359 9.25 29.43 3.50
N ASP A 360 10.51 29.31 3.08
CA ASP A 360 11.07 30.05 1.94
C ASP A 360 10.57 29.52 0.58
N ILE A 361 9.94 28.33 0.54
CA ILE A 361 9.37 27.76 -0.70
C ILE A 361 7.90 28.17 -0.94
N ILE A 362 7.27 28.87 0.01
CA ILE A 362 5.92 29.44 -0.09
C ILE A 362 5.97 30.92 -0.53
N PRO A 363 4.99 31.43 -1.29
CA PRO A 363 3.87 30.70 -1.91
C PRO A 363 4.20 30.18 -3.31
N LYS A 364 5.43 30.44 -3.80
CA LYS A 364 5.78 30.26 -5.22
C LYS A 364 5.82 28.79 -5.66
N TYR A 365 6.44 27.91 -4.86
CA TYR A 365 6.64 26.52 -5.24
C TYR A 365 5.63 25.57 -4.59
N LEU A 366 5.02 26.02 -3.49
CA LEU A 366 3.98 25.31 -2.76
C LEU A 366 3.04 26.32 -2.08
N THR A 367 1.75 25.99 -2.02
CA THR A 367 0.73 26.86 -1.39
C THR A 367 0.87 26.91 0.13
N GLU A 368 1.10 25.75 0.75
CA GLU A 368 1.26 25.59 2.20
C GLU A 368 2.12 24.36 2.50
N ILE A 369 2.83 24.36 3.64
CA ILE A 369 3.57 23.19 4.10
C ILE A 369 2.55 22.24 4.77
N PRO A 370 2.50 20.95 4.38
CA PRO A 370 1.65 19.99 5.07
C PRO A 370 2.14 19.79 6.50
N GLN A 371 1.20 19.70 7.44
CA GLN A 371 1.53 19.30 8.82
C GLN A 371 1.88 17.82 8.89
N ASP A 372 2.89 17.49 9.69
CA ASP A 372 3.22 16.13 10.09
C ASP A 372 2.15 15.65 11.11
N PRO A 373 1.42 14.56 10.82
CA PRO A 373 0.38 14.05 11.71
C PRO A 373 0.92 13.43 13.01
N TYR A 374 2.22 13.12 13.10
CA TYR A 374 2.83 12.56 14.31
C TYR A 374 3.28 13.65 15.30
N SER A 375 4.05 14.64 14.84
CA SER A 375 4.49 15.75 15.69
C SER A 375 3.39 16.81 15.90
N GLY A 376 2.50 17.00 14.94
CA GLY A 376 1.52 18.08 14.92
C GLY A 376 2.06 19.42 14.44
N ASN A 377 3.34 19.49 14.07
CA ASN A 377 4.01 20.66 13.48
C ASN A 377 4.24 20.45 11.97
N ASP A 378 4.92 21.38 11.30
CA ASP A 378 5.41 21.20 9.93
C ASP A 378 6.41 20.03 9.86
N PHE A 379 6.62 19.47 8.65
CA PHE A 379 7.73 18.53 8.42
C PHE A 379 9.07 19.19 8.79
N ALA A 380 9.97 18.41 9.39
CA ALA A 380 11.30 18.88 9.69
C ALA A 380 12.16 18.95 8.42
N TYR A 381 13.02 19.96 8.35
CA TYR A 381 13.97 20.18 7.26
C TYR A 381 15.35 20.42 7.83
N GLN A 382 16.32 19.64 7.36
CA GLN A 382 17.69 19.71 7.82
C GLN A 382 18.64 19.74 6.63
N LYS A 383 19.39 20.84 6.49
CA LYS A 383 20.53 20.91 5.57
C LYS A 383 21.65 20.02 6.08
N GLU A 384 22.30 19.30 5.17
CA GLU A 384 23.49 18.51 5.42
C GLU A 384 24.65 19.05 4.57
N GLU A 385 25.88 18.64 4.87
CA GLU A 385 27.08 19.07 4.13
C GLU A 385 26.93 18.85 2.62
N ASN A 386 26.38 17.69 2.24
CA ASN A 386 26.16 17.29 0.84
C ASN A 386 24.68 17.01 0.57
N GLY A 387 23.79 17.94 0.90
CA GLY A 387 22.37 17.85 0.56
C GLY A 387 21.42 18.25 1.69
N TYR A 388 20.35 17.49 1.88
CA TYR A 388 19.36 17.76 2.93
C TYR A 388 18.45 16.55 3.17
N ARG A 389 17.71 16.60 4.28
CA ARG A 389 16.62 15.68 4.58
C ARG A 389 15.34 16.44 4.92
N ILE A 390 14.22 15.87 4.51
CA ILE A 390 12.88 16.26 4.95
C ILE A 390 12.24 15.05 5.59
N TYR A 391 11.68 15.18 6.79
CA TYR A 391 11.16 14.03 7.52
C TYR A 391 9.97 14.36 8.41
N SER A 392 9.18 13.32 8.68
CA SER A 392 8.17 13.28 9.74
C SER A 392 8.75 12.50 10.93
N PHE A 393 8.40 12.87 12.16
CA PHE A 393 8.93 12.25 13.39
C PHE A 393 8.54 10.77 13.55
N GLY A 394 7.50 10.33 12.84
CA GLY A 394 7.10 8.94 12.91
C GLY A 394 6.44 8.55 14.25
N PRO A 395 6.24 7.24 14.49
CA PRO A 395 5.31 6.76 15.51
C PRO A 395 5.68 7.07 16.96
N ASP A 396 6.96 7.30 17.28
CA ASP A 396 7.40 7.66 18.64
C ASP A 396 7.16 9.16 18.96
N LYS A 397 6.83 9.96 17.94
CA LYS A 397 6.56 11.39 17.99
C LYS A 397 7.73 12.21 18.51
N GLN A 398 8.95 11.67 18.44
CA GLN A 398 10.17 12.35 18.85
C GLN A 398 10.98 12.72 17.62
N ASP A 399 11.73 13.82 17.70
CA ASP A 399 12.69 14.15 16.65
C ASP A 399 13.89 13.21 16.77
N ASN A 400 14.01 12.26 15.85
CA ASN A 400 15.16 11.36 15.75
C ASN A 400 16.19 11.86 14.72
N HIS A 401 16.14 13.15 14.37
CA HIS A 401 17.04 13.84 13.44
C HIS A 401 17.08 13.19 12.05
N GLY A 402 15.93 12.73 11.56
CA GLY A 402 15.78 12.13 10.24
C GLY A 402 16.41 10.73 10.11
N LYS A 403 16.67 10.04 11.23
CA LYS A 403 17.18 8.65 11.21
C LYS A 403 16.11 7.69 10.73
N SER A 404 16.35 7.03 9.61
CA SER A 404 15.47 5.99 9.07
C SER A 404 15.48 4.71 9.93
N LYS A 405 14.49 3.84 9.72
CA LYS A 405 14.46 2.48 10.31
C LYS A 405 15.74 1.67 10.09
N GLN A 406 16.38 1.85 8.93
CA GLN A 406 17.62 1.14 8.59
C GLN A 406 18.79 1.68 9.42
N GLU A 407 18.87 3.01 9.61
CA GLU A 407 19.90 3.67 10.40
C GLU A 407 19.73 3.44 11.91
N ALA A 408 18.49 3.35 12.40
CA ALA A 408 18.19 3.14 13.83
C ALA A 408 18.39 1.70 14.34
N ALA A 409 18.70 0.75 13.43
CA ALA A 409 18.64 -0.70 13.65
C ALA A 409 17.24 -1.17 14.10
N TYR A 410 16.59 -2.01 13.28
CA TYR A 410 15.18 -2.51 13.35
C TYR A 410 14.50 -2.73 14.72
N LYS A 411 15.22 -2.86 15.83
CA LYS A 411 14.70 -3.13 17.18
C LYS A 411 14.39 -1.87 18.00
N GLN A 412 14.81 -0.68 17.56
CA GLN A 412 14.52 0.56 18.29
C GLN A 412 13.31 1.28 17.67
N SER A 413 12.44 1.85 18.50
CA SER A 413 11.31 2.69 18.08
C SER A 413 11.72 4.12 17.71
N ASN A 414 13.01 4.43 17.81
CA ASN A 414 13.58 5.77 17.71
C ASN A 414 14.00 6.06 16.26
N TRP A 415 13.02 6.18 15.37
CA TRP A 415 13.22 6.43 13.94
C TRP A 415 12.15 7.34 13.36
N ASP A 416 12.58 8.12 12.37
CA ASP A 416 11.75 9.04 11.59
C ASP A 416 11.47 8.47 10.20
N ILE A 417 10.61 9.15 9.44
CA ILE A 417 10.29 8.83 8.04
C ILE A 417 10.98 9.86 7.14
N PRO A 418 12.27 9.67 6.78
CA PRO A 418 12.98 10.63 5.96
C PRO A 418 12.77 10.42 4.46
N PHE A 419 12.84 11.54 3.75
CA PHE A 419 13.27 11.63 2.36
C PHE A 419 14.60 12.37 2.31
N ALA A 420 15.67 11.68 1.91
CA ALA A 420 17.04 12.19 2.01
C ALA A 420 17.69 12.37 0.64
N VAL A 421 18.08 13.60 0.30
CA VAL A 421 18.81 13.92 -0.93
C VAL A 421 20.28 14.10 -0.59
N LYS A 422 21.13 13.25 -1.16
CA LYS A 422 22.60 13.32 -1.03
C LYS A 422 23.21 13.72 -2.37
N LYS A 423 23.90 14.86 -2.43
CA LYS A 423 24.48 15.45 -3.64
C LYS A 423 25.95 15.09 -3.84
#